data_AF-X1QGD4-F1
#
_entry.id   AF-X1QGD4-F1
#
_cell.length_a   1.000
_cell.length_b   1.000
_cell.length_c   1.000
_cell.angle_alpha   90.00
_cell.angle_beta   90.00
_cell.angle_gamma   90.00
#
_symmetry.space_group_name_H-M   'P 1'
#
loop_
_entity.id
_entity.type
_entity.pdbx_description
1 polymer ?
#
loop_
_entity_poly.entity_id
_entity_poly.type
_entity_poly.pdbx_seq_one_letter_code
_entity_poly.pdbx_strand_id
1 'polypeptide(L)' 'MKEREYIHIVVDGEVRKFLEKYKLHPRESFNDALRRLLKLSQTKK' A
#
# COMPACT_ATOMS: atom_id res chain seq x y z
N MET A 1 21.20 -8.89 -11.40
CA MET A 1 19.84 -8.64 -10.85
C MET A 1 19.96 -7.47 -9.89
N LYS A 2 19.19 -6.39 -10.04
CA LYS A 2 19.27 -5.24 -9.11
C LYS A 2 18.52 -5.59 -7.82
N GLU A 3 19.18 -5.52 -6.67
CA GLU A 3 18.50 -5.58 -5.37
C GLU A 3 17.51 -4.42 -5.28
N ARG A 4 16.26 -4.73 -4.95
CA ARG A 4 15.27 -3.71 -4.61
C ARG A 4 15.37 -3.49 -3.11
N GLU A 5 15.82 -2.31 -2.70
CA GLU A 5 15.76 -1.91 -1.30
C GLU A 5 14.29 -1.73 -0.90
N TYR A 6 13.87 -2.46 0.14
CA TYR A 6 12.53 -2.34 0.71
C TYR A 6 12.54 -1.29 1.81
N ILE A 7 11.85 -0.17 1.57
CA ILE A 7 11.68 0.88 2.57
C ILE A 7 10.46 0.54 3.43
N HIS A 8 10.67 0.44 4.74
CA HIS A 8 9.58 0.32 5.72
C HIS A 8 9.17 1.71 6.19
N ILE A 9 7.86 2.01 6.13
CA ILE A 9 7.30 3.29 6.56
C ILE A 9 6.47 3.04 7.82
N VAL A 10 6.75 3.81 8.87
CA VAL A 10 5.93 3.83 10.08
C VAL A 10 4.75 4.78 9.85
N VAL A 11 3.55 4.31 10.17
CA VAL A 11 2.32 5.10 10.06
C VAL A 11 1.60 5.13 11.40
N ASP A 12 0.78 6.17 11.59
CA ASP A 12 -0.07 6.30 12.76
C ASP A 12 -1.08 5.13 12.88
N GLY A 13 -1.53 4.84 14.10
CA GLY A 13 -2.50 3.79 14.39
C GLY A 13 -3.84 3.98 13.67
N GLU A 14 -4.30 5.22 13.51
CA GLU A 14 -5.54 5.51 12.78
C GLU A 14 -5.40 5.20 11.28
N VAL A 15 -4.28 5.59 10.69
CA VAL A 15 -3.96 5.29 9.29
C VAL A 15 -3.87 3.78 9.08
N ARG A 16 -3.24 3.05 10.01
CA ARG A 16 -3.19 1.57 9.94
C ARG A 16 -4.57 0.95 9.97
N LYS A 17 -5.46 1.39 10.88
CA LYS A 17 -6.85 0.88 10.96
C LYS A 17 -7.63 1.20 9.68
N PHE A 18 -7.45 2.39 9.13
CA PHE A 18 -8.04 2.77 7.85
C PHE A 18 -7.59 1.83 6.73
N LEU A 19 -6.28 1.58 6.61
CA LEU A 19 -5.75 0.69 5.58
C LEU A 19 -6.23 -0.76 5.70
N GLU A 20 -6.35 -1.29 6.93
CA GLU A 20 -6.92 -2.64 7.16
C GLU A 20 -8.38 -2.73 6.69
N LYS A 21 -9.21 -1.72 6.99
CA LYS A 21 -10.62 -1.70 6.58
C LYS A 21 -10.80 -1.65 5.06
N TYR A 22 -9.86 -1.02 4.36
CA TYR A 22 -9.91 -0.86 2.91
C TYR A 22 -9.27 -2.01 2.14
N LYS A 23 -8.77 -3.05 2.82
CA LYS A 23 -8.36 -4.29 2.14
C LYS A 23 -9.58 -5.00 1.55
N LEU A 24 -9.46 -5.43 0.30
CA LEU A 24 -10.46 -6.24 -0.41
C LEU A 24 -10.49 -7.68 0.12
N HIS A 25 -9.36 -8.20 0.59
CA HIS A 25 -9.26 -9.52 1.19
C HIS A 25 -8.16 -9.56 2.27
N PRO A 26 -8.23 -10.47 3.25
CA PRO A 26 -7.28 -10.52 4.37
C PRO A 26 -5.80 -10.67 3.96
N ARG A 27 -5.55 -11.27 2.79
CA ARG A 27 -4.22 -11.48 2.22
C ARG A 27 -3.67 -10.29 1.42
N GLU A 28 -4.43 -9.21 1.25
CA GLU A 28 -3.99 -8.05 0.46
C GLU A 28 -2.89 -7.31 1.23
N SER A 29 -1.81 -6.94 0.53
CA SER A 29 -0.75 -6.13 1.13
C SER A 29 -1.22 -4.69 1.31
N PHE A 30 -0.69 -3.99 2.32
CA PHE A 30 -0.97 -2.56 2.48
C PHE A 30 -0.52 -1.73 1.28
N ASN A 31 0.55 -2.15 0.59
CA ASN A 31 1.02 -1.47 -0.61
C ASN A 31 0.02 -1.58 -1.76
N ASP A 32 -0.63 -2.73 -1.93
CA ASP A 32 -1.65 -2.91 -2.97
C ASP A 32 -2.89 -2.08 -2.66
N ALA A 33 -3.31 -2.09 -1.39
CA ALA A 33 -4.40 -1.25 -0.90
C ALA A 33 -4.10 0.25 -1.14
N LEU A 34 -2.89 0.70 -0.82
CA LEU A 34 -2.44 2.08 -1.06
C LEU A 34 -2.42 2.44 -2.56
N ARG A 35 -1.88 1.58 -3.42
CA ARG A 35 -1.84 1.81 -4.87
C ARG A 35 -3.24 2.02 -5.45
N ARG A 36 -4.21 1.23 -4.97
CA ARG A 36 -5.61 1.33 -5.36
C ARG A 36 -6.27 2.59 -4.80
N LEU A 37 -6.12 2.87 -3.51
CA LEU A 37 -6.71 4.05 -2.85
C LEU A 37 -6.23 5.36 -3.47
N LEU A 38 -4.94 5.45 -3.74
CA LEU A 38 -4.31 6.63 -4.32
C LEU A 38 -4.46 6.70 -5.85
N LYS A 39 -5.16 5.74 -6.46
CA LYS A 39 -5.29 5.62 -7.93
C LYS A 39 -3.93 5.75 -8.63
N LEU A 40 -2.89 5.15 -8.06
CA LEU A 40 -1.54 5.10 -8.65
C LEU A 40 -1.49 4.17 -9.89
N SER A 41 -2.65 3.82 -10.45
CA SER A 41 -2.81 3.18 -11.73
C SER A 41 -2.15 4.04 -12.80
N GLN A 42 -0.92 3.68 -13.14
CA GLN A 42 -0.18 4.09 -14.33
C GLN A 42 -0.58 5.48 -14.84
N THR A 43 -0.06 6.55 -14.23
CA THR A 43 0.26 7.73 -15.03
C THR A 43 1.32 7.26 -16.03
N LYS A 44 0.86 6.70 -17.16
CA LYS A 44 1.69 6.40 -18.31
C LYS A 44 2.32 7.74 -18.72
N LYS A 45 3.62 7.87 -18.50
CA LYS A 45 4.43 8.78 -19.31
C LYS A 45 4.70 8.12 -20.65
#